data_AF-A0A958I1A1-F1
#
_entry.id   AF-A0A958I1A1-F1
#
_cell.length_a   1.000
_cell.length_b   1.000
_cell.length_c   1.000
_cell.angle_alpha   90.00
_cell.angle_beta   90.00
_cell.angle_gamma   90.00
#
_symmetry.space_group_name_H-M   'P 1'
#
loop_
_entity.id
_entity.type
_entity.pdbx_description
1 polymer ?
#
loop_
_entity_poly.entity_id
_entity_poly.type
_entity_poly.pdbx_seq_one_letter_code
_entity_poly.pdbx_strand_id
1 'polypeptide(L)'
;MNSSNKKIPENSKHFCNFCKRVTNHIKKCTHASENWVDVENEYEVWEERNYVLWYCAGCENGTMEILYTNDAYLLDENGNHDYELEYFPKRNYDDLEIKHFIKLPNKLSSLYKETINSYNESLDILCAAVNLPQFCGHTKELYINNQNYRG
;
A
#
# COMPACT_ATOMS: atom_id res chain seq x y z
N MET A 1 19.22 17.71 23.10
CA MET A 1 18.61 16.39 23.03
C MET A 1 19.02 15.78 21.71
N ASN A 2 19.75 14.66 21.75
CA ASN A 2 20.33 14.04 20.57
C ASN A 2 19.22 13.25 19.89
N SER A 3 18.66 13.81 18.81
CA SER A 3 17.75 13.10 17.93
C SER A 3 18.43 11.82 17.45
N SER A 4 17.80 10.69 17.76
CA SER A 4 18.18 9.34 17.40
C SER A 4 18.03 9.14 15.89
N ASN A 5 18.77 9.91 15.08
CA ASN A 5 18.71 9.80 13.62
C ASN A 5 19.19 8.42 13.20
N LYS A 6 18.24 7.50 13.01
CA LYS A 6 18.48 6.19 12.42
C LYS A 6 19.25 6.39 11.12
N LYS A 7 20.42 5.77 10.99
CA LYS A 7 21.21 5.86 9.77
C LYS A 7 20.55 5.01 8.67
N ILE A 8 19.82 5.68 7.80
CA ILE A 8 19.14 5.05 6.65
C ILE A 8 20.16 4.85 5.52
N PRO A 9 20.35 3.63 4.99
CA PRO A 9 21.36 3.35 3.96
C PRO A 9 21.05 4.09 2.65
N GLU A 10 22.07 4.34 1.82
CA GLU A 10 21.86 4.99 0.52
C GLU A 10 21.11 4.11 -0.49
N ASN A 11 21.22 2.79 -0.35
CA ASN A 11 20.59 1.81 -1.21
C ASN A 11 19.99 0.68 -0.38
N SER A 12 18.90 0.12 -0.87
CA SER A 12 18.19 -0.99 -0.24
C SER A 12 17.54 -1.90 -1.29
N LYS A 13 17.22 -3.14 -0.92
CA LYS A 13 16.54 -4.10 -1.81
C LYS A 13 15.10 -4.28 -1.36
N HIS A 14 14.17 -4.04 -2.26
CA HIS A 14 12.74 -4.19 -1.98
C HIS A 14 11.95 -4.59 -3.22
N PHE A 15 10.70 -5.05 -3.04
CA PHE A 15 9.81 -5.46 -4.13
C PHE A 15 9.22 -4.27 -4.90
N CYS A 16 9.56 -4.09 -6.18
CA CYS A 16 8.96 -3.01 -6.97
C CYS A 16 7.60 -3.42 -7.57
N ASN A 17 6.54 -2.68 -7.26
CA ASN A 17 5.19 -2.93 -7.79
C ASN A 17 5.11 -2.85 -9.32
N PHE A 18 5.99 -2.08 -9.96
CA PHE A 18 6.03 -1.91 -11.41
C PHE A 18 6.89 -2.98 -12.09
N CYS A 19 8.06 -3.32 -11.52
CA CYS A 19 8.89 -4.40 -12.07
C CYS A 19 8.38 -5.80 -11.68
N LYS A 20 7.46 -5.89 -10.73
CA LYS A 20 6.91 -7.13 -10.13
C LYS A 20 8.00 -8.10 -9.66
N ARG A 21 9.11 -7.55 -9.15
CA ARG A 21 10.26 -8.30 -8.62
C ARG A 21 11.04 -7.47 -7.62
N VAL A 22 11.86 -8.13 -6.82
CA VAL A 22 12.82 -7.45 -5.93
C VAL A 22 13.87 -6.74 -6.78
N THR A 23 14.05 -5.45 -6.54
CA THR A 23 15.02 -4.60 -7.23
C THR A 23 15.80 -3.76 -6.23
N ASN A 24 16.96 -3.26 -6.64
CA ASN A 24 17.67 -2.24 -5.90
C ASN A 24 16.88 -0.93 -5.99
N HIS A 25 16.73 -0.26 -4.85
CA HIS A 25 16.15 1.06 -4.73
C HIS A 25 17.21 2.03 -4.21
N ILE A 26 17.23 3.22 -4.77
CA ILE A 26 18.17 4.28 -4.47
C ILE A 26 17.44 5.33 -3.64
N LYS A 27 18.00 5.69 -2.49
CA LYS A 27 17.47 6.74 -1.63
C LYS A 27 17.59 8.08 -2.35
N LYS A 28 16.52 8.86 -2.40
CA LYS A 28 16.50 10.20 -3.00
C LYS A 28 16.42 11.30 -1.97
N CYS A 29 15.60 11.11 -0.95
CA CYS A 29 15.54 12.04 0.17
C CYS A 29 15.10 11.34 1.44
N THR A 30 15.42 11.98 2.55
CA THR A 30 14.96 11.61 3.89
C THR A 30 14.45 12.85 4.59
N HIS A 31 13.41 12.71 5.38
CA HIS A 31 12.93 13.73 6.28
C HIS A 31 12.60 13.08 7.61
N ALA A 32 13.06 13.66 8.71
CA ALA A 32 12.76 13.19 10.06
C ALA A 32 11.92 14.24 10.77
N SER A 33 10.93 13.78 11.52
CA SER A 33 10.07 14.57 12.39
C SER A 33 10.05 13.93 13.75
N GLU A 34 10.27 14.73 14.79
CA GLU A 34 10.28 14.28 16.18
C GLU A 34 9.48 15.30 16.98
N ASN A 35 8.40 14.88 17.62
CA ASN A 35 7.49 15.77 18.34
C ASN A 35 6.94 15.12 19.61
N TRP A 36 6.58 15.95 20.58
CA TRP A 36 5.72 15.56 21.69
C TRP A 36 4.27 15.82 21.29
N VAL A 37 3.43 14.80 21.42
CA VAL A 37 2.01 14.84 21.05
C VAL A 37 1.18 14.77 22.32
N ASP A 38 0.32 15.77 22.53
CA ASP A 38 -0.65 15.76 23.61
C ASP A 38 -1.72 14.70 23.34
N VAL A 39 -1.79 13.70 24.22
CA VAL A 39 -2.84 12.68 24.20
C VAL A 39 -3.92 13.09 25.19
N GLU A 40 -5.05 13.53 24.64
CA GLU A 40 -6.28 13.84 25.39
C GLU A 40 -6.12 14.86 26.55
N ASN A 41 -5.10 15.72 26.50
CA ASN A 41 -4.70 16.64 27.57
C ASN A 41 -4.33 15.97 28.91
N GLU A 42 -4.03 14.66 28.92
CA GLU A 42 -3.63 13.94 30.12
C GLU A 42 -2.12 13.78 30.23
N TYR A 43 -1.44 13.46 29.12
CA TYR A 43 0.00 13.27 29.06
C TYR A 43 0.54 13.54 27.65
N GLU A 44 1.82 13.91 27.58
CA GLU A 44 2.57 14.04 26.33
C GLU A 44 3.24 12.71 25.98
N VAL A 45 3.14 12.29 24.72
CA VAL A 45 3.86 11.13 24.18
C VAL A 45 4.88 11.60 23.17
N TRP A 46 6.12 11.12 23.29
CA TRP A 46 7.12 11.33 22.27
C TRP A 46 6.84 10.45 21.06
N GLU A 47 6.85 11.06 19.87
CA GLU A 47 6.76 10.37 18.59
C GLU A 47 7.92 10.76 17.66
N GLU A 48 8.44 9.76 16.95
CA GLU A 48 9.40 9.96 15.87
C GLU A 48 8.88 9.33 14.56
N ARG A 49 8.97 10.10 13.48
CA ARG A 49 8.65 9.68 12.12
C ARG A 49 9.81 9.97 11.18
N ASN A 50 10.28 8.95 10.47
CA ASN A 50 11.24 9.09 9.39
C ASN A 50 10.57 8.77 8.06
N TYR A 51 10.63 9.70 7.12
CA TYR A 51 10.14 9.56 5.76
C TYR A 51 11.32 9.35 4.83
N VAL A 52 11.25 8.34 3.97
CA VAL A 52 12.28 8.03 2.99
C VAL A 52 11.65 7.90 1.62
N LEU A 53 12.19 8.63 0.64
CA LEU A 53 11.80 8.47 -0.75
C LEU A 53 12.82 7.59 -1.48
N TRP A 54 12.34 6.45 -1.95
CA TRP A 54 13.10 5.45 -2.69
C TRP A 54 12.74 5.48 -4.17
N TYR A 55 13.73 5.34 -5.05
CA TYR A 55 13.51 5.18 -6.48
C TYR A 55 14.03 3.82 -6.95
N CYS A 56 13.19 3.06 -7.64
CA CYS A 56 13.60 1.77 -8.21
C CYS A 56 14.66 1.99 -9.29
N ALA A 57 15.82 1.32 -9.18
CA ALA A 57 16.90 1.43 -10.14
C ALA A 57 16.59 0.80 -11.53
N GLY A 58 15.47 0.07 -11.65
CA GLY A 58 15.07 -0.59 -12.90
C GLY A 58 13.98 0.14 -13.69
N CYS A 59 13.05 0.83 -13.02
CA CYS A 59 11.93 1.52 -13.68
C CYS A 59 11.73 2.97 -13.21
N GLU A 60 12.60 3.47 -12.34
CA GLU A 60 12.60 4.84 -11.82
C GLU A 60 11.33 5.27 -11.09
N ASN A 61 10.42 4.33 -10.79
CA ASN A 61 9.23 4.63 -10.00
C ASN A 61 9.59 4.87 -8.53
N GLY A 62 8.97 5.91 -7.97
CA GLY A 62 9.12 6.31 -6.57
C GLY A 62 8.30 5.44 -5.62
N THR A 63 8.81 5.26 -4.40
CA THR A 63 8.11 4.63 -3.29
C THR A 63 8.49 5.39 -2.02
N MET A 64 7.51 5.70 -1.18
CA MET A 64 7.74 6.31 0.11
C MET A 64 7.75 5.21 1.18
N GLU A 65 8.75 5.24 2.05
CA GLU A 65 8.82 4.44 3.28
C GLU A 65 8.64 5.37 4.47
N ILE A 66 7.82 4.96 5.42
CA ILE A 66 7.59 5.67 6.69
C ILE A 66 8.04 4.73 7.80
N LEU A 67 8.97 5.20 8.63
CA LEU A 67 9.35 4.56 9.87
C LEU A 67 8.73 5.32 11.03
N TYR A 68 8.01 4.64 11.91
CA TYR A 68 7.33 5.25 13.06
C TYR A 68 7.72 4.55 14.36
N THR A 69 7.96 5.33 15.41
CA THR A 69 8.11 4.85 16.79
C THR A 69 7.54 5.89 17.75
N ASN A 70 7.21 5.45 18.96
CA ASN A 70 6.79 6.29 20.07
C ASN A 70 7.23 5.68 21.41
N ASP A 71 6.89 6.31 22.54
CA ASP A 71 7.23 5.82 23.88
C ASP A 71 6.65 4.44 24.23
N ALA A 72 5.59 4.01 23.56
CA ALA A 72 4.95 2.71 23.78
C ALA A 72 5.66 1.56 23.04
N TYR A 73 6.54 1.84 22.08
CA TYR A 73 7.32 0.82 21.39
C TYR A 73 8.44 0.28 22.28
N LEU A 74 8.63 -1.03 22.27
CA LEU A 74 9.72 -1.69 23.00
C LEU A 74 11.07 -1.30 22.39
N LEU A 75 12.08 -1.21 23.26
CA LEU A 75 13.47 -1.12 22.81
C LEU A 75 13.95 -2.50 22.34
N ASP A 76 14.79 -2.52 21.31
CA ASP A 76 15.48 -3.71 20.85
C ASP A 76 16.48 -4.23 21.92
N GLU A 77 17.06 -5.42 21.70
CA GLU A 77 18.04 -6.03 22.62
C GLU A 77 19.29 -5.14 22.86
N ASN A 78 19.52 -4.14 22.01
CA ASN A 78 20.62 -3.19 22.09
C ASN A 78 20.22 -1.83 22.69
N GLY A 79 18.95 -1.66 23.11
CA GLY A 79 18.43 -0.43 23.70
C GLY A 79 18.03 0.66 22.69
N ASN A 80 17.88 0.33 21.41
CA ASN A 80 17.37 1.26 20.39
C ASN A 80 15.85 1.14 20.24
N HIS A 81 15.18 2.21 19.82
CA HIS A 81 13.76 2.17 19.50
C HIS A 81 13.49 1.21 18.33
N ASP A 82 12.49 0.34 18.49
CA ASP A 82 11.95 -0.45 17.39
C ASP A 82 11.03 0.43 16.53
N TYR A 83 11.04 0.22 15.21
CA TYR A 83 10.29 1.06 14.28
C TYR A 83 9.29 0.22 13.48
N GLU A 84 8.04 0.65 13.48
CA GLU A 84 7.04 0.18 12.52
C GLU A 84 7.37 0.74 11.13
N LEU A 85 7.19 -0.10 10.10
CA LEU A 85 7.56 0.20 8.71
C LEU A 85 6.31 0.15 7.83
N GLU A 86 6.04 1.25 7.11
CA GLU A 86 4.97 1.32 6.13
C GLU A 86 5.48 1.82 4.76
N TYR A 87 4.94 1.29 3.66
CA TYR A 87 5.30 1.69 2.31
C TYR A 87 4.11 2.23 1.52
N PHE A 88 4.33 3.32 0.78
CA PHE A 88 3.36 3.93 -0.13
C PHE A 88 3.90 4.02 -1.56
N PRO A 89 3.19 3.47 -2.57
CA PRO A 89 2.00 2.63 -2.44
C PRO A 89 2.31 1.31 -1.70
N LYS A 90 1.28 0.69 -1.10
CA LYS A 90 1.39 -0.63 -0.46
C LYS A 90 2.01 -1.63 -1.42
N ARG A 91 2.83 -2.53 -0.89
CA ARG A 91 3.65 -3.46 -1.68
C ARG A 91 3.15 -4.86 -1.44
N ASN A 92 2.18 -5.32 -2.20
CA ASN A 92 1.77 -6.71 -2.17
C ASN A 92 2.11 -7.42 -3.49
N TYR A 93 2.57 -8.66 -3.37
CA TYR A 93 2.86 -9.49 -4.55
C TYR A 93 1.58 -9.76 -5.35
N ASP A 94 0.45 -9.83 -4.64
CA ASP A 94 -0.86 -10.20 -5.17
C ASP A 94 -1.75 -9.00 -5.50
N ASP A 95 -1.26 -7.76 -5.34
CA ASP A 95 -2.05 -6.56 -5.66
C ASP A 95 -2.44 -6.52 -7.13
N LEU A 96 -3.75 -6.43 -7.37
CA LEU A 96 -4.33 -6.32 -8.69
C LEU A 96 -4.39 -4.86 -9.14
N GLU A 97 -3.92 -4.61 -10.36
CA GLU A 97 -4.08 -3.31 -11.00
C GLU A 97 -5.51 -3.12 -11.50
N ILE A 98 -6.08 -1.94 -11.21
CA ILE A 98 -7.38 -1.53 -11.75
C ILE A 98 -7.26 -1.34 -13.26
N LYS A 99 -7.96 -2.17 -14.02
CA LYS A 99 -8.04 -2.03 -15.48
C LYS A 99 -9.06 -0.97 -15.88
N HIS A 100 -8.70 -0.12 -16.83
CA HIS A 100 -9.63 0.87 -17.38
C HIS A 100 -10.39 0.30 -18.58
N PHE A 101 -11.72 0.20 -18.47
CA PHE A 101 -12.58 -0.27 -19.55
C PHE A 101 -13.32 0.90 -20.22
N ILE A 102 -13.10 1.10 -21.53
CA ILE A 102 -13.68 2.24 -22.28
C ILE A 102 -15.20 2.15 -22.41
N LYS A 103 -15.76 0.93 -22.46
CA LYS A 103 -17.19 0.69 -22.74
C LYS A 103 -18.00 0.23 -21.51
N LEU A 104 -17.46 0.38 -20.30
CA LEU A 104 -18.13 -0.11 -19.10
C LEU A 104 -19.04 0.97 -18.50
N PRO A 105 -20.34 0.68 -18.24
CA PRO A 105 -21.23 1.61 -17.55
C PRO A 105 -20.64 2.07 -16.21
N ASN A 106 -20.82 3.36 -15.88
CA ASN A 106 -20.21 3.98 -14.69
C ASN A 106 -20.46 3.21 -13.39
N LYS A 107 -21.66 2.66 -13.20
CA LYS A 107 -22.01 1.87 -12.01
C LYS A 107 -21.18 0.59 -11.90
N LEU A 108 -20.97 -0.11 -13.01
CA LEU A 108 -20.14 -1.31 -13.06
C LEU A 108 -18.65 -0.98 -12.91
N SER A 109 -18.22 0.18 -13.43
CA SER A 109 -16.86 0.68 -13.23
C SER A 109 -16.58 1.00 -11.77
N SER A 110 -17.50 1.64 -11.06
CA SER A 110 -17.39 1.90 -9.61
C SER A 110 -17.28 0.59 -8.84
N LEU A 111 -18.21 -0.34 -9.09
CA LEU A 111 -18.24 -1.63 -8.39
C LEU A 111 -16.96 -2.45 -8.63
N TYR A 112 -16.46 -2.46 -9.87
CA TYR A 112 -15.19 -3.12 -10.19
C TYR A 112 -14.02 -2.50 -9.42
N LYS A 113 -13.91 -1.16 -9.38
CA LYS A 113 -12.85 -0.47 -8.62
C LYS A 113 -12.94 -0.79 -7.13
N GLU A 114 -14.15 -0.76 -6.56
CA GLU A 114 -14.40 -1.11 -5.15
C GLU A 114 -14.01 -2.55 -4.84
N THR A 115 -14.28 -3.49 -5.75
CA THR A 115 -13.92 -4.91 -5.58
C THR A 115 -12.40 -5.09 -5.57
N ILE A 116 -11.70 -4.47 -6.53
CA ILE A 116 -10.23 -4.55 -6.62
C ILE A 116 -9.59 -3.88 -5.41
N ASN A 117 -10.09 -2.72 -4.98
CA ASN A 117 -9.61 -2.04 -3.77
C ASN A 117 -9.84 -2.90 -2.52
N SER A 118 -11.04 -3.48 -2.37
CA SER A 118 -11.34 -4.35 -1.23
C SER A 118 -10.44 -5.58 -1.20
N TYR A 119 -10.12 -6.14 -2.38
CA TYR A 119 -9.22 -7.30 -2.49
C TYR A 119 -7.78 -6.93 -2.10
N ASN A 120 -7.25 -5.84 -2.65
CA ASN A 120 -5.89 -5.38 -2.36
C ASN A 120 -5.73 -4.98 -0.88
N GLU A 121 -6.80 -4.48 -0.24
CA GLU A 121 -6.84 -4.14 1.19
C GLU A 121 -7.20 -5.35 2.10
N SER A 122 -7.30 -6.56 1.56
CA SER A 122 -7.66 -7.78 2.30
C SER A 122 -8.98 -7.69 3.08
N LEU A 123 -9.97 -6.97 2.53
CA LEU A 123 -11.31 -6.77 3.11
C LEU A 123 -12.27 -7.84 2.61
N ASP A 124 -12.07 -9.09 3.05
CA ASP A 124 -12.77 -10.28 2.54
C ASP A 124 -14.31 -10.17 2.58
N ILE A 125 -14.86 -9.56 3.63
CA ILE A 125 -16.32 -9.38 3.79
C ILE A 125 -16.87 -8.46 2.69
N LEU A 126 -16.16 -7.38 2.36
CA LEU A 126 -16.57 -6.43 1.32
C LEU A 126 -16.43 -7.06 -0.07
N CYS A 127 -15.37 -7.85 -0.30
CA CYS A 127 -15.23 -8.65 -1.51
C CYS A 127 -16.39 -9.65 -1.69
N ALA A 128 -16.82 -10.31 -0.61
CA ALA A 128 -17.95 -11.24 -0.65
C ALA A 128 -19.28 -10.53 -0.91
N ALA A 129 -19.49 -9.35 -0.32
CA ALA A 129 -20.71 -8.56 -0.48
C ALA A 129 -20.94 -8.11 -1.94
N VAL A 130 -19.87 -7.77 -2.67
CA VAL A 130 -19.96 -7.43 -4.10
C VAL A 130 -20.28 -8.65 -4.97
N ASN A 131 -19.94 -9.86 -4.51
CA ASN A 131 -20.16 -11.12 -5.23
C ASN A 131 -21.57 -11.72 -5.05
N LEU A 132 -22.46 -11.08 -4.28
CA LEU A 132 -23.85 -11.51 -4.07
C LEU A 132 -24.80 -10.51 -4.76
N PRO A 133 -25.92 -10.91 -5.39
CA PRO A 133 -26.23 -11.98 -6.33
C PRO A 133 -26.38 -11.44 -7.78
N GLN A 134 -25.95 -10.21 -8.07
CA GLN A 134 -26.28 -9.53 -9.34
C GLN A 134 -25.49 -10.07 -10.55
N PHE A 135 -24.36 -10.76 -10.31
CA PHE A 135 -23.60 -11.44 -11.36
C PHE A 135 -24.07 -12.88 -11.64
N CYS A 136 -24.82 -13.52 -10.73
CA CYS A 136 -25.26 -14.92 -10.91
C CYS A 136 -26.46 -15.07 -11.87
N GLY A 137 -27.28 -14.02 -12.05
CA GLY A 137 -28.47 -14.06 -12.90
C GLY A 137 -28.26 -13.60 -14.36
N HIS A 138 -27.21 -12.83 -14.67
CA HIS A 138 -27.07 -12.19 -16.00
C HIS A 138 -25.83 -12.62 -16.78
N THR A 139 -24.84 -13.25 -16.14
CA THR A 139 -23.62 -13.68 -16.84
C THR A 139 -23.82 -14.93 -17.70
N LYS A 140 -24.83 -15.76 -17.40
CA LYS A 140 -25.20 -16.89 -18.27
C LYS A 140 -25.80 -16.45 -19.61
N GLU A 141 -26.53 -15.34 -19.66
CA GLU A 141 -27.11 -14.85 -20.92
C GLU A 141 -26.08 -14.11 -21.80
N LEU A 142 -25.12 -13.39 -21.19
CA LEU A 142 -24.10 -12.66 -21.96
C LEU A 142 -23.00 -13.58 -22.54
N TYR A 143 -22.73 -14.73 -21.92
CA TYR A 143 -21.77 -15.70 -22.47
C TYR A 143 -22.38 -16.56 -23.60
N ILE A 144 -23.69 -16.81 -23.59
CA ILE A 144 -24.38 -17.58 -24.64
C ILE A 144 -24.63 -16.71 -25.88
N ASN A 145 -24.93 -15.42 -25.71
CA ASN A 145 -25.22 -14.53 -26.85
C ASN A 145 -23.99 -14.03 -27.62
N ASN A 146 -22.77 -14.15 -27.07
CA ASN A 146 -21.53 -13.75 -27.76
C ASN A 146 -20.87 -14.87 -28.60
N GLN A 147 -21.39 -16.11 -28.56
CA GLN A 147 -20.91 -17.20 -29.41
C GLN A 147 -21.57 -17.20 -30.81
N ASN A 148 -22.64 -16.40 -31.02
CA ASN A 148 -23.36 -16.33 -32.30
C ASN A 148 -22.91 -15.19 -33.24
N TYR A 149 -21.81 -14.49 -32.92
CA TYR A 149 -21.21 -13.46 -33.79
C TYR A 149 -19.73 -13.74 -34.05
N ARG A 150 -19.42 -14.97 -34.48
CA ARG A 150 -18.24 -15.26 -35.28
C ARG A 150 -18.71 -16.12 -36.45
N GLY A 151 -18.73 -15.52 -37.63
CA GLY A 151 -18.85 -16.25 -38.90
C GLY A 151 -17.64 -17.12 -39.18
#